data_AF-A0A3A9JFQ8-F1
#
_entry.id   AF-A0A3A9JFQ8-F1
#
_cell.length_a   1.000
_cell.length_b   1.000
_cell.length_c   1.000
_cell.angle_alpha   90.00
_cell.angle_beta   90.00
_cell.angle_gamma   90.00
#
_symmetry.space_group_name_H-M   'P 1'
#
loop_
_entity.id
_entity.type
_entity.pdbx_description
1 polymer ?
#
loop_
_entity_poly.entity_id
_entity_poly.type
_entity_poly.pdbx_seq_one_letter_code
_entity_poly.pdbx_strand_id
1 'polypeptide(L)' 'MAKTSDTTAPRMSEGQRAYEAKRAAKAGKTLEQWLKLKAQEREALLAAAAKAAPSAEPKKQGFFARLMQKATKPL' A
#
# COMPACT_ATOMS: atom_id res chain seq x y z
N MET A 1 -2.54 -35.57 12.28
CA MET A 1 -1.83 -34.80 11.23
C MET A 1 -2.09 -33.32 11.46
N ALA A 2 -1.20 -32.61 12.16
CA ALA A 2 -1.33 -31.18 12.40
C ALA A 2 -0.89 -30.41 11.14
N LYS A 3 -1.80 -29.62 10.55
CA LYS A 3 -1.51 -28.73 9.42
C LYS A 3 -0.94 -27.41 9.94
N THR A 4 0.38 -27.28 9.89
CA THR A 4 1.12 -26.05 10.11
C THR A 4 1.20 -25.24 8.81
N SER A 5 0.44 -24.13 8.68
CA SER A 5 0.77 -22.97 7.82
C SER A 5 -0.38 -21.95 7.73
N ASP A 6 -0.61 -21.12 8.75
CA ASP A 6 -1.46 -19.92 8.59
C ASP A 6 -1.04 -18.78 9.55
N THR A 7 0.27 -18.64 9.75
CA THR A 7 0.85 -17.58 10.57
C THR A 7 1.76 -16.76 9.66
N THR A 8 1.37 -15.51 9.38
CA THR A 8 2.18 -14.36 8.86
C THR A 8 1.53 -13.54 7.73
N ALA A 9 0.30 -13.83 7.29
CA ALA A 9 -0.47 -12.87 6.48
C ALA A 9 -1.77 -12.50 7.20
N PRO A 10 -2.10 -11.20 7.38
CA PRO A 10 -3.40 -10.82 7.92
C PRO A 10 -4.49 -11.46 7.05
N ARG A 11 -5.40 -12.22 7.65
CA ARG A 11 -6.51 -12.90 6.96
C ARG A 11 -7.23 -11.87 6.07
N MET A 12 -6.99 -11.93 4.76
CA MET A 12 -7.65 -11.05 3.80
C MET A 12 -9.16 -11.32 3.82
N SER A 13 -9.96 -10.26 3.75
CA SER A 13 -11.41 -10.40 3.64
C SER A 13 -11.79 -11.13 2.34
N GLU A 14 -12.96 -11.76 2.31
CA GLU A 14 -13.44 -12.48 1.12
C GLU A 14 -13.54 -11.56 -0.11
N GLY A 15 -14.01 -10.32 0.08
CA GLY A 15 -14.07 -9.32 -0.98
C GLY A 15 -12.68 -8.95 -1.53
N GLN A 16 -11.67 -8.88 -0.65
CA GLN A 16 -10.30 -8.60 -1.06
C GLN A 16 -9.69 -9.79 -1.82
N ARG A 17 -9.94 -11.03 -1.39
CA ARG A 17 -9.53 -12.23 -2.16
C ARG A 17 -10.17 -12.26 -3.54
N ALA A 18 -11.47 -11.98 -3.65
CA ALA A 18 -12.17 -11.98 -4.93
C ALA A 18 -11.61 -10.91 -5.88
N TYR A 19 -11.28 -9.73 -5.36
CA TYR A 19 -10.65 -8.66 -6.14
C TYR A 19 -9.28 -9.07 -6.68
N GLU A 20 -8.43 -9.65 -5.83
CA GLU A 20 -7.09 -10.09 -6.22
C GLU A 20 -7.13 -11.33 -7.12
N ALA A 21 -8.10 -12.21 -6.96
CA ALA A 21 -8.29 -13.37 -7.85
C ALA A 21 -8.63 -12.94 -9.28
N LYS A 22 -9.46 -11.90 -9.46
CA LYS A 22 -9.75 -11.33 -10.79
C LYS A 22 -8.48 -10.77 -11.45
N ARG A 23 -7.60 -10.14 -10.67
CA ARG A 23 -6.32 -9.59 -11.15
C ARG A 23 -5.33 -10.70 -11.48
N ALA A 24 -5.24 -11.72 -10.63
CA ALA A 24 -4.43 -12.91 -10.85
C ALA A 24 -4.84 -13.61 -12.15
N ALA A 25 -6.15 -13.81 -12.37
CA ALA A 25 -6.69 -14.36 -13.60
C ALA A 25 -6.34 -13.50 -14.84
N LYS A 26 -6.44 -12.17 -14.74
CA LYS A 26 -6.00 -11.26 -15.81
C LYS A 26 -4.51 -11.39 -16.14
N ALA A 27 -3.68 -11.67 -15.14
CA ALA A 27 -2.26 -11.89 -15.29
C ALA A 27 -1.89 -13.35 -15.67
N GLY A 28 -2.89 -14.24 -15.84
CA GLY A 28 -2.66 -15.66 -16.11
C GLY A 28 -1.98 -16.41 -14.96
N LYS A 29 -2.11 -15.92 -13.72
CA LYS A 29 -1.46 -16.48 -12.52
C LYS A 29 -2.51 -16.99 -11.53
N THR A 30 -2.10 -17.89 -10.64
CA THR A 30 -2.94 -18.27 -9.50
C THR A 30 -2.95 -17.18 -8.44
N LEU A 31 -3.98 -17.14 -7.60
CA LEU A 31 -4.09 -16.14 -6.51
C LEU A 31 -2.86 -16.14 -5.61
N GLU A 32 -2.36 -17.31 -5.22
CA GLU A 32 -1.18 -17.40 -4.35
C GLU A 32 0.09 -16.86 -5.02
N GLN A 33 0.31 -17.17 -6.30
CA GLN A 33 1.44 -16.65 -7.06
C GLN A 33 1.36 -15.12 -7.18
N TRP A 34 0.15 -14.60 -7.41
CA TRP A 34 -0.11 -13.17 -7.48
C TRP A 34 0.20 -12.45 -6.15
N LEU A 35 -0.22 -13.04 -5.03
CA LEU A 35 0.06 -12.48 -3.70
C LEU A 35 1.56 -12.51 -3.37
N LYS A 36 2.28 -13.58 -3.72
CA LYS A 36 3.74 -13.68 -3.55
C LYS A 36 4.48 -12.61 -4.35
N LEU A 37 4.11 -12.42 -5.61
CA LEU A 37 4.67 -11.38 -6.47
C LEU A 37 4.46 -9.98 -5.89
N LYS A 38 3.24 -9.69 -5.43
CA LYS A 38 2.90 -8.40 -4.82
C LYS A 38 3.65 -8.14 -3.51
N ALA A 39 3.90 -9.18 -2.71
CA ALA A 39 4.71 -9.07 -1.51
C ALA A 39 6.16 -8.67 -1.85
N GLN A 40 6.76 -9.33 -2.84
CA GLN A 40 8.09 -8.99 -3.35
C GLN A 40 8.16 -7.56 -3.92
N GLU A 41 7.15 -7.15 -4.70
CA GLU A 41 7.06 -5.78 -5.22
C GLU A 41 6.91 -4.75 -4.10
N ARG A 42 6.12 -5.04 -3.06
CA ARG A 42 6.00 -4.14 -1.90
C ARG A 42 7.32 -3.96 -1.18
N GLU A 43 8.08 -5.04 -0.96
CA GLU A 43 9.40 -4.96 -0.32
C GLU A 43 10.38 -4.15 -1.17
N ALA A 44 10.39 -4.37 -2.49
CA ALA A 44 11.22 -3.60 -3.42
C ALA A 44 10.82 -2.11 -3.44
N LEU A 45 9.53 -1.79 -3.44
CA LEU A 45 9.03 -0.42 -3.39
C LEU A 45 9.33 0.26 -2.05
N LEU A 46 9.27 -0.45 -0.92
CA LEU A 46 9.65 0.09 0.38
C LEU A 46 11.15 0.36 0.44
N ALA A 47 11.98 -0.53 -0.09
CA ALA A 47 13.42 -0.32 -0.19
C ALA A 47 13.76 0.86 -1.12
N ALA A 48 13.03 1.04 -2.22
CA ALA A 48 13.17 2.18 -3.11
C ALA A 48 12.68 3.49 -2.47
N ALA A 49 11.55 3.46 -1.76
CA ALA A 49 11.01 4.63 -1.04
C ALA A 49 11.91 5.07 0.12
N ALA A 50 12.56 4.13 0.81
CA ALA A 50 13.56 4.45 1.84
C ALA A 50 14.81 5.11 1.24
N LYS A 51 15.23 4.70 0.04
CA LYS A 51 16.35 5.32 -0.69
C LYS A 51 15.97 6.64 -1.36
N ALA A 52 14.70 6.82 -1.70
CA ALA A 52 14.16 8.01 -2.35
C ALA A 52 13.58 9.03 -1.36
N ALA A 53 13.78 8.86 -0.05
CA ALA A 53 13.44 9.86 0.95
C ALA A 53 14.17 11.17 0.57
N PRO A 54 13.46 12.17 0.00
CA PRO A 54 14.11 13.41 -0.37
C PRO A 54 14.47 14.12 0.93
N SER A 55 15.65 14.74 0.91
CA SER A 55 16.08 15.75 1.88
C SER A 55 14.89 16.61 2.32
N ALA A 56 14.82 16.89 3.62
CA ALA A 56 13.75 17.64 4.26
C ALA A 56 13.66 19.08 3.70
N GLU A 57 13.12 19.23 2.49
CA GLU A 57 12.65 20.51 2.02
C GLU A 57 11.46 20.91 2.90
N PRO A 58 11.39 22.17 3.33
CA PRO A 58 10.29 22.63 4.18
C PRO A 58 8.98 22.34 3.45
N LYS A 59 8.15 21.48 4.06
CA LYS A 59 6.87 21.05 3.49
C LYS A 59 6.05 22.29 3.17
N LYS A 60 5.96 22.63 1.87
CA LYS A 60 5.10 23.71 1.39
C LYS A 60 3.70 23.43 1.90
N GLN A 61 3.10 24.42 2.56
CA GLN A 61 1.77 24.26 3.14
C GLN A 61 0.77 23.79 2.08
N GLY A 62 0.17 22.63 2.33
CA GLY A 62 -0.81 22.01 1.45
C GLY A 62 -2.09 22.82 1.34
N PHE A 63 -2.97 22.43 0.41
CA PHE A 63 -4.23 23.14 0.13
C PHE A 63 -5.09 23.36 1.39
N PHE A 64 -5.27 22.33 2.22
CA PHE A 64 -6.02 22.45 3.47
C PHE A 64 -5.38 23.42 4.48
N ALA A 65 -4.05 23.43 4.59
CA ALA A 65 -3.34 24.35 5.47
C ALA A 65 -3.55 25.80 5.01
N ARG A 66 -3.50 26.06 3.69
CA ARG A 66 -3.79 27.39 3.12
C ARG A 66 -5.24 27.81 3.33
N LEU A 67 -6.18 26.87 3.24
CA LEU A 67 -7.60 27.14 3.49
C LEU A 67 -7.85 27.55 4.95
N MET A 68 -7.24 26.83 5.90
CA MET A 68 -7.34 27.16 7.32
C MET A 68 -6.71 28.52 7.65
N GLN A 69 -5.56 28.85 7.05
CA GLN A 69 -4.95 30.17 7.23
C GLN A 69 -5.86 31.30 6.75
N LYS A 70 -6.58 31.11 5.63
CA LYS A 70 -7.50 32.15 5.14
C LYS A 70 -8.75 32.29 6.01
N ALA A 71 -9.20 31.21 6.63
CA ALA A 71 -10.34 31.23 7.56
C ALA A 71 -10.00 31.88 8.91
N THR A 72 -8.74 31.81 9.35
CA THR A 72 -8.29 32.30 10.67
C THR A 72 -7.66 33.69 10.63
N LYS A 73 -7.49 34.30 9.45
CA LYS A 73 -6.92 35.64 9.33
C LYS A 73 -8.03 36.70 9.48
N PRO A 74 -8.07 37.47 10.59
CA PRO A 74 -8.99 38.58 10.71
C PRO A 74 -8.62 39.68 9.70
N LEU A 75 -9.65 40.39 9.21
CA LEU A 75 -9.54 41.50 8.25
C LEU A 75 -8.83 42.71 8.85
#